data_AF-A0A382ISP1-F1
#
_entry.id   AF-A0A382ISP1-F1
#
_cell.length_a   1.000
_cell.length_b   1.000
_cell.length_c   1.000
_cell.angle_alpha   90.00
_cell.angle_beta   90.00
_cell.angle_gamma   90.00
#
_symmetry.space_group_name_H-M   'P 1'
#
loop_
_entity.id
_entity.type
_entity.pdbx_description
1 polymer ?
#
loop_
_entity_poly.entity_id
_entity_poly.type
_entity_poly.pdbx_seq_one_letter_code
_entity_poly.pdbx_strand_id
1 'polypeptide(L)' 'MKTIEDIILDFDQRNISSLRKHLPSDFCGEASHLILENPGTVLIATGFYILAGGAAET' A
#
# COMPACT_ATOMS: atom_id res chain seq x y z
N MET A 1 1.15 5.52 -21.57
CA MET A 1 -0.07 5.02 -20.91
C MET A 1 0.19 5.02 -19.41
N LYS A 2 -0.70 5.55 -18.57
CA LYS A 2 -0.50 5.47 -17.10
C LYS A 2 -0.68 4.02 -16.64
N THR A 3 0.19 3.53 -15.76
CA THR A 3 0.03 2.22 -15.11
C THR A 3 -0.88 2.33 -13.87
N ILE A 4 -1.27 1.20 -13.27
CA ILE A 4 -2.04 1.22 -12.02
C ILE A 4 -1.20 1.82 -10.88
N GLU A 5 0.09 1.52 -10.84
CA GLU A 5 1.07 2.09 -9.92
C GLU A 5 1.16 3.61 -10.04
N ASP A 6 1.05 4.14 -11.27
CA ASP A 6 1.00 5.60 -11.49
C ASP A 6 -0.30 6.22 -10.97
N ILE A 7 -1.41 5.48 -11.01
CA ILE A 7 -2.72 5.97 -10.54
C ILE A 7 -2.80 5.95 -9.01
N ILE A 8 -2.33 4.88 -8.35
CA ILE A 8 -2.43 4.75 -6.89
C ILE A 8 -1.44 5.67 -6.14
N LEU A 9 -0.34 6.06 -6.79
CA LEU A 9 0.61 7.03 -6.26
C LEU A 9 0.28 8.46 -6.69
N ASP A 10 -0.78 8.65 -7.49
CA ASP A 10 -1.23 9.98 -7.89
C ASP A 10 -1.71 10.76 -6.66
N PHE A 11 -1.41 12.06 -6.61
CA PHE A 11 -1.73 12.94 -5.47
C PHE A 11 -1.19 12.49 -4.09
N ASP A 12 -0.07 11.77 -4.03
CA ASP A 12 0.58 11.38 -2.78
C ASP A 12 0.88 12.58 -1.86
N GLN A 13 0.27 12.58 -0.66
CA GLN A 13 0.47 13.60 0.38
C GLN A 13 1.32 13.09 1.56
N ARG A 14 1.59 11.78 1.60
CA ARG A 14 2.22 11.11 2.75
C ARG A 14 3.59 10.52 2.40
N ASN A 15 4.15 10.93 1.26
CA ASN A 15 5.46 10.55 0.75
C ASN A 15 5.60 9.04 0.48
N ILE A 16 4.48 8.35 0.21
CA ILE A 16 4.46 6.93 -0.15
C ILE A 16 5.18 6.68 -1.48
N SER A 17 5.07 7.61 -2.42
CA SER A 17 5.73 7.56 -3.74
C SER A 17 7.25 7.43 -3.65
N SER A 18 7.87 7.89 -2.56
CA SER A 18 9.31 7.76 -2.32
C SER A 18 9.78 6.30 -2.22
N LEU A 19 8.88 5.37 -1.88
CA LEU A 19 9.17 3.95 -1.78
C LEU A 19 9.26 3.26 -3.15
N ARG A 20 8.71 3.86 -4.22
CA ARG A 20 8.60 3.23 -5.54
C ARG A 20 9.93 2.73 -6.09
N LYS A 21 11.03 3.44 -5.83
CA LYS A 21 12.38 3.05 -6.28
C LYS A 21 12.92 1.77 -5.63
N HIS A 22 12.25 1.29 -4.58
CA HIS A 22 12.59 0.08 -3.84
C HIS A 22 11.63 -1.08 -4.13
N LEU A 23 10.63 -0.87 -4.98
CA LEU A 23 9.60 -1.85 -5.32
C LEU A 23 9.79 -2.37 -6.75
N PRO A 24 9.29 -3.58 -7.06
CA PRO A 24 9.11 -4.05 -8.42
C PRO A 24 8.33 -3.07 -9.28
N SER A 25 8.50 -3.09 -10.59
CA SER A 25 7.78 -2.16 -11.49
C SER A 25 6.27 -2.37 -11.53
N ASP A 26 5.81 -3.56 -11.16
CA ASP A 26 4.45 -4.10 -11.20
C ASP A 26 3.96 -4.51 -9.80
N PHE A 27 4.40 -3.80 -8.77
CA PHE A 27 4.14 -4.14 -7.38
C PHE A 27 2.64 -4.26 -7.02
N CYS A 28 1.74 -3.56 -7.73
CA CYS A 28 0.31 -3.77 -7.56
C CYS A 28 -0.13 -5.14 -8.10
N GLY A 29 0.45 -5.56 -9.23
CA GLY A 29 0.24 -6.88 -9.82
C GLY A 29 0.73 -8.00 -8.90
N GLU A 30 1.98 -7.94 -8.45
CA GLU A 30 2.55 -8.93 -7.51
C GLU A 30 1.72 -9.04 -6.22
N ALA A 31 1.32 -7.90 -5.63
CA ALA A 31 0.47 -7.89 -4.44
C ALA A 31 -0.90 -8.54 -4.69
N SER A 32 -1.49 -8.32 -5.87
CA SER A 32 -2.76 -8.94 -6.25
C SER A 32 -2.63 -10.46 -6.42
N HIS A 33 -1.53 -10.93 -7.00
CA HIS A 33 -1.25 -12.35 -7.18
C HIS A 33 -1.13 -13.08 -5.84
N LEU A 34 -0.47 -12.48 -4.84
CA LEU A 34 -0.39 -13.03 -3.50
C LEU A 34 -1.77 -13.34 -2.90
N ILE A 35 -2.75 -12.46 -3.10
CA ILE A 35 -4.12 -12.65 -2.60
C ILE A 35 -4.80 -13.81 -3.36
N LEU A 36 -4.68 -13.83 -4.69
CA LEU A 36 -5.30 -14.85 -5.53
C LEU A 36 -4.74 -16.25 -5.27
N GLU A 37 -3.44 -16.37 -4.97
CA GLU A 37 -2.78 -17.62 -4.66
C GLU A 37 -3.09 -18.17 -3.26
N ASN A 38 -3.63 -17.34 -2.37
CA ASN A 38 -3.92 -17.69 -0.97
C ASN A 38 -5.42 -17.52 -0.65
N PRO A 39 -6.30 -18.36 -1.22
CA PRO A 39 -7.74 -18.29 -0.95
C PRO A 39 -8.06 -18.71 0.50
N GLY A 40 -9.08 -18.09 1.08
CA GLY A 40 -9.52 -18.40 2.42
C GLY A 40 -9.93 -17.14 3.19
N THR A 41 -9.86 -17.22 4.52
CA THR A 41 -10.18 -16.09 5.39
C THR A 41 -9.01 -15.13 5.48
N VAL A 42 -9.25 -13.86 5.16
CA VAL A 42 -8.27 -12.78 5.29
C VAL A 42 -8.53 -12.00 6.58
N LEU A 43 -7.48 -11.81 7.37
CA LEU A 43 -7.47 -10.84 8.47
C LEU A 43 -6.92 -9.51 7.96
N ILE A 44 -7.73 -8.45 8.00
CA ILE A 44 -7.29 -7.10 7.67
C ILE A 44 -6.99 -6.37 8.98
N ALA A 45 -5.73 -5.97 9.17
CA ALA A 45 -5.29 -5.14 10.28
C ALA A 45 -4.90 -3.76 9.75
N THR A 46 -5.23 -2.72 10.51
CA THR A 46 -4.92 -1.32 10.18
C THR A 46 -4.69 -0.51 11.46
N GLY A 47 -4.29 0.75 11.29
CA GLY A 47 -4.01 1.69 12.37
C GLY A 47 -2.50 1.88 12.57
N PHE A 48 -2.07 3.14 12.54
CA PHE A 48 -0.71 3.55 12.88
C PHE A 48 -0.75 4.35 14.17
N TYR A 49 -0.20 3.84 15.26
CA TYR A 49 -0.30 4.52 16.55
C TYR A 49 0.69 5.68 16.66
N ILE A 50 0.19 6.88 16.95
CA ILE A 50 1.02 8.08 17.18
C ILE A 50 1.14 8.29 18.69
N LEU A 51 2.32 7.99 19.23
CA LEU A 51 2.60 8.10 20.66
C LEU A 51 2.30 9.51 21.21
N ALA A 52 2.72 10.55 20.49
CA ALA A 52 2.49 11.94 20.90
C ALA A 52 1.00 12.32 20.95
N GLY A 53 0.15 11.67 20.14
CA GLY A 53 -1.29 11.89 20.10
C GLY A 53 -2.08 10.94 21.00
N GLY A 54 -1.44 9.90 21.54
CA GLY A 54 -2.11 8.85 22.33
C GLY A 54 -3.16 8.06 21.54
N ALA A 55 -3.16 8.14 20.21
CA ALA A 55 -4.23 7.68 19.34
C ALA A 55 -3.70 7.14 18.00
N ALA A 56 -4.56 6.41 17.27
CA ALA A 56 -4.27 6.01 15.90
C ALA A 56 -4.31 7.20 14.94
N GLU A 57 -3.45 7.17 13.93
CA GLU A 57 -3.44 8.08 12.80
C GLU A 57 -4.69 7.91 11.92
N THR A 58 -5.03 8.96 11.18
CA THR A 58 -6.16 9.02 10.23
C THR A 58 -5.74 8.82 8.79
#